data_AF-A0A6B3H7V8-F1
#
_entry.id   AF-A0A6B3H7V8-F1
#
_cell.length_a   1.000
_cell.length_b   1.000
_cell.length_c   1.000
_cell.angle_alpha   90.00
_cell.angle_beta   90.00
_cell.angle_gamma   90.00
#
_symmetry.space_group_name_H-M   'P 1'
#
loop_
_entity.id
_entity.type
_entity.pdbx_description
1 polymer ?
#
loop_
_entity_poly.entity_id
_entity_poly.type
_entity_poly.pdbx_seq_one_letter_code
_entity_poly.pdbx_strand_id
1 'polypeptide(L)'
;MADVPDGTAAAQVIEATLNEAGLAWESPAPGNFVVTLPGTRKLSTTCSLIVGKHSLSLNAFVVRHPDENEAEVHRWLLERNLRLFGLSYAI
;
A
#
# COMPACT_ATOMS: atom_id res chain seq x y z
N MET A 1 -1.58 -9.98 23.50
CA MET A 1 -0.94 -9.27 22.37
C MET A 1 0.55 -9.54 22.46
N ALA A 2 0.93 -10.77 22.12
CA ALA A 2 2.28 -11.29 22.31
C ALA A 2 2.52 -12.45 21.33
N ASP A 3 3.79 -12.51 20.92
CA ASP A 3 4.53 -13.58 20.24
C ASP A 3 4.51 -13.61 18.70
N VAL A 4 5.64 -13.19 18.12
CA VAL A 4 5.96 -13.11 16.70
C VAL A 4 7.17 -14.00 16.41
N PRO A 5 6.96 -15.22 15.90
CA PRO A 5 8.04 -15.98 15.26
C PRO A 5 8.06 -15.81 13.72
N ASP A 6 6.90 -15.54 13.08
CA ASP A 6 6.76 -15.55 11.61
C ASP A 6 6.89 -14.18 10.93
N GLY A 7 6.73 -13.08 11.66
CA GLY A 7 6.77 -11.72 11.11
C GLY A 7 8.16 -11.32 10.58
N THR A 8 9.22 -11.90 11.13
CA THR A 8 10.61 -11.59 10.75
C THR A 8 10.94 -12.08 9.33
N ALA A 9 10.48 -13.26 8.95
CA ALA A 9 10.73 -13.80 7.60
C ALA A 9 9.98 -12.98 6.53
N ALA A 10 8.73 -12.60 6.81
CA ALA A 10 7.95 -11.75 5.91
C ALA A 10 8.57 -10.35 5.76
N ALA A 11 9.03 -9.75 6.87
CA ALA A 11 9.75 -8.48 6.86
C ALA A 11 11.00 -8.56 5.97
N GLN A 12 11.84 -9.59 6.13
CA GLN A 12 13.06 -9.78 5.32
C GLN A 12 12.76 -9.88 3.82
N VAL A 13 11.71 -10.60 3.43
CA VAL A 13 11.30 -10.70 2.02
C VAL A 13 10.85 -9.34 1.48
N ILE A 14 10.10 -8.58 2.27
CA ILE A 14 9.64 -7.23 1.90
C ILE A 14 10.85 -6.31 1.72
N GLU A 15 11.78 -6.28 2.68
CA GLU A 15 12.99 -5.46 2.61
C GLU A 15 13.85 -5.81 1.39
N ALA A 16 14.06 -7.10 1.12
CA ALA A 16 14.80 -7.56 -0.05
C ALA A 16 14.12 -7.10 -1.35
N THR A 17 12.80 -7.27 -1.45
CA THR A 17 12.02 -6.87 -2.64
C THR A 17 12.08 -5.36 -2.86
N LEU A 18 11.97 -4.56 -1.80
CA LEU A 18 12.03 -3.10 -1.89
C LEU A 18 13.42 -2.61 -2.32
N ASN A 19 14.48 -3.25 -1.80
CA ASN A 19 15.86 -2.95 -2.18
C ASN A 19 16.17 -3.36 -3.63
N GLU A 20 15.71 -4.54 -4.06
CA GLU A 20 15.84 -5.01 -5.46
C GLU A 20 15.10 -4.08 -6.44
N ALA A 21 13.94 -3.58 -6.05
CA ALA A 21 13.18 -2.60 -6.83
C ALA A 21 13.80 -1.19 -6.79
N GLY A 22 14.82 -0.95 -5.95
CA GLY A 22 15.46 0.35 -5.79
C GLY A 22 14.53 1.43 -5.24
N LEU A 23 13.53 1.03 -4.45
CA LEU A 23 12.51 1.93 -3.92
C LEU A 23 12.97 2.54 -2.61
N ALA A 24 12.63 3.81 -2.37
CA ALA A 24 12.85 4.44 -1.08
C ALA A 24 11.77 3.98 -0.11
N TRP A 25 12.17 3.41 1.03
CA TRP A 25 11.25 2.96 2.07
C TRP A 25 11.79 3.24 3.47
N GLU A 26 10.88 3.37 4.41
CA GLU A 26 11.17 3.58 5.84
C GLU A 26 10.37 2.55 6.66
N SER A 27 10.91 2.12 7.80
CA SER A 27 10.18 1.25 8.75
C SER A 27 9.97 1.97 10.09
N PRO A 28 8.82 2.65 10.26
CA PRO A 28 8.55 3.39 11.49
C PRO A 28 8.25 2.50 12.70
N ALA A 29 7.85 1.24 12.48
CA ALA A 29 7.62 0.25 13.53
C ALA A 29 7.87 -1.17 12.98
N PRO A 30 8.21 -2.15 13.83
CA PRO A 30 8.38 -3.54 13.40
C PRO A 30 7.12 -4.05 12.67
N GLY A 31 7.29 -4.48 11.43
CA GLY A 31 6.20 -4.94 10.57
C GLY A 31 5.40 -3.84 9.88
N ASN A 32 5.76 -2.56 10.03
CA ASN A 32 5.22 -1.46 9.25
C ASN A 32 6.31 -0.90 8.32
N PHE A 33 5.99 -0.81 7.03
CA PHE A 33 6.86 -0.28 6.00
C PHE A 33 6.13 0.81 5.24
N VAL A 34 6.78 1.93 5.03
CA VAL A 34 6.27 3.04 4.23
C VAL A 34 7.18 3.17 3.02
N VAL A 35 6.69 2.78 1.84
CA VAL A 35 7.42 2.88 0.57
C VAL A 35 6.94 4.09 -0.22
N THR A 36 7.87 4.77 -0.87
CA THR A 36 7.60 5.84 -1.81
C THR A 36 7.78 5.31 -3.22
N LEU A 37 6.68 5.15 -3.95
CA LEU A 37 6.70 4.71 -5.35
C LEU A 37 6.89 5.89 -6.30
N PRO A 38 7.84 5.82 -7.25
CA PRO A 38 8.00 6.84 -8.27
C PRO A 38 6.85 6.76 -9.28
N GLY A 39 5.98 7.78 -9.28
CA GLY A 39 4.88 7.86 -10.24
C GLY A 39 5.29 8.48 -11.58
N THR A 40 4.44 8.28 -12.59
CA THR A 40 4.70 8.61 -14.01
C THR A 40 4.75 10.11 -14.30
N ARG A 41 4.37 10.99 -13.36
CA ARG A 41 4.28 12.46 -13.54
C ARG A 41 4.80 13.26 -12.34
N LYS A 42 5.96 12.87 -11.77
CA LYS A 42 6.54 13.48 -10.55
C LYS A 42 5.62 13.43 -9.31
N LEU A 43 4.58 12.60 -9.37
CA LEU A 43 3.75 12.26 -8.23
C LEU A 43 4.43 11.09 -7.53
N SER A 44 4.84 11.31 -6.29
CA SER A 44 5.27 10.23 -5.41
C SER A 44 4.03 9.66 -4.74
N THR A 45 3.81 8.35 -4.87
CA THR A 45 2.72 7.67 -4.17
C THR A 45 3.30 6.99 -2.93
N THR A 46 2.91 7.46 -1.76
CA THR A 46 3.25 6.81 -0.51
C THR A 46 2.33 5.61 -0.30
N CYS A 47 2.92 4.43 -0.14
CA CYS A 47 2.22 3.20 0.18
C CYS A 47 2.70 2.69 1.54
N SER A 48 1.75 2.39 2.42
CA SER A 48 2.00 1.72 3.70
C SER A 48 1.71 0.22 3.57
N LEU A 49 2.67 -0.60 3.97
CA LEU A 49 2.58 -2.05 4.05
C LEU A 49 2.66 -2.44 5.53
N ILE A 50 1.63 -3.11 6.03
CA ILE A 50 1.55 -3.56 7.42
C ILE A 50 1.48 -5.09 7.43
N VAL A 51 2.50 -5.70 8.00
CA VAL A 51 2.63 -7.14 8.21
C VAL A 51 1.86 -7.54 9.44
N GLY A 52 0.72 -8.19 9.24
CA GLY A 52 -0.04 -8.88 10.28
C GLY A 52 0.44 -10.33 10.46
N LYS A 53 -0.19 -11.05 11.39
CA LYS A 53 0.18 -12.44 11.72
C LYS A 53 0.05 -13.41 10.53
N HIS A 54 -0.99 -13.24 9.71
CA HIS A 54 -1.30 -14.10 8.56
C HIS A 54 -1.76 -13.31 7.33
N SER A 55 -1.54 -11.99 7.32
CA SER A 55 -2.04 -11.10 6.28
C SER A 55 -1.08 -9.93 6.09
N LEU A 56 -0.94 -9.47 4.85
CA LEU A 56 -0.26 -8.23 4.51
C LEU A 56 -1.31 -7.20 4.10
N SER A 57 -1.41 -6.11 4.85
CA SER A 57 -2.29 -4.99 4.49
C SER A 57 -1.49 -3.98 3.68
N LEU A 58 -2.01 -3.58 2.52
CA LEU A 58 -1.38 -2.57 1.65
C LEU A 58 -2.35 -1.40 1.47
N ASN A 59 -1.92 -0.22 1.88
CA ASN A 59 -2.68 1.01 1.78
C ASN A 59 -1.89 2.05 0.99
N ALA A 60 -2.45 2.55 -0.11
CA ALA A 60 -1.83 3.58 -0.93
C ALA A 60 -2.76 4.79 -1.01
N PHE A 61 -2.21 5.99 -0.76
CA PHE A 61 -2.96 7.22 -0.93
C PHE A 61 -2.90 7.68 -2.38
N VAL A 62 -4.00 7.55 -3.12
CA VAL A 62 -4.03 7.80 -4.57
C VAL A 62 -4.61 9.17 -4.92
N VAL A 63 -5.70 9.59 -4.26
CA VAL A 63 -6.39 10.84 -4.58
C VAL A 63 -7.05 11.44 -3.34
N ARG A 64 -7.09 12.77 -3.26
CA ARG A 64 -7.88 13.50 -2.24
C ARG A 64 -9.36 13.51 -2.65
N HIS A 65 -10.21 13.93 -1.72
CA HIS A 65 -11.62 14.16 -2.01
C HIS A 65 -11.77 15.00 -3.30
N PRO A 66 -12.56 14.54 -4.28
CA PRO A 66 -12.74 15.24 -5.55
C PRO A 66 -13.52 16.54 -5.32
N ASP A 67 -13.04 17.65 -5.90
CA ASP A 67 -13.69 18.96 -5.73
C ASP A 67 -15.02 19.07 -6.51
N GLU A 68 -15.20 18.26 -7.57
CA GLU A 68 -16.41 18.21 -8.40
C GLU A 68 -16.76 16.75 -8.79
N ASN A 69 -18.05 16.50 -9.04
CA ASN A 69 -18.58 15.21 -9.52
C ASN A 69 -18.23 13.99 -8.62
N GLU A 70 -18.19 14.21 -7.30
CA GLU A 70 -17.83 13.20 -6.30
C GLU A 70 -18.54 11.85 -6.50
N ALA A 71 -19.87 11.87 -6.66
CA ALA A 71 -20.66 10.66 -6.82
C ALA A 71 -20.25 9.84 -8.06
N GLU A 72 -19.91 10.51 -9.17
CA GLU A 72 -19.48 9.85 -10.40
C GLU A 72 -18.06 9.30 -10.27
N VAL A 73 -17.15 10.06 -9.63
CA VAL A 73 -15.78 9.61 -9.34
C VAL A 73 -15.80 8.38 -8.42
N HIS A 74 -16.58 8.41 -7.35
CA HIS A 74 -16.72 7.28 -6.42
C HIS A 74 -17.29 6.04 -7.11
N ARG A 75 -18.35 6.21 -7.91
CA ARG A 75 -18.92 5.12 -8.71
C ARG A 75 -17.87 4.53 -9.65
N TRP A 76 -17.13 5.36 -10.37
CA TRP A 76 -16.09 4.91 -11.30
C TRP A 76 -14.96 4.12 -10.59
N LEU A 77 -14.53 4.57 -9.41
CA LEU A 77 -13.53 3.87 -8.59
C LEU A 77 -14.03 2.48 -8.16
N LEU A 78 -15.27 2.40 -7.68
CA LEU A 78 -15.88 1.13 -7.25
C LEU A 78 -16.13 0.16 -8.40
N GLU A 79 -16.55 0.65 -9.58
CA GLU A 79 -16.68 -0.20 -10.78
C GLU A 79 -15.32 -0.77 -11.21
N ARG A 80 -14.24 -0.03 -11.00
CA ARG A 80 -12.88 -0.47 -11.33
C ARG A 80 -12.40 -1.60 -10.41
N ASN A 81 -12.92 -1.72 -9.18
CA ASN A 81 -12.59 -2.81 -8.26
C ASN A 81 -12.91 -4.18 -8.84
N LEU A 82 -13.92 -4.30 -9.71
CA LEU A 82 -14.27 -5.56 -10.36
C LEU A 82 -13.18 -6.10 -11.29
N ARG A 83 -12.25 -5.24 -11.71
CA ARG A 83 -11.16 -5.58 -12.64
C ARG A 83 -9.81 -5.74 -11.94
N LEU A 84 -9.71 -5.34 -10.68
CA LEU A 84 -8.47 -5.42 -9.91
C LEU A 84 -8.45 -6.69 -9.09
N PHE A 85 -7.35 -7.45 -9.17
CA PHE A 85 -7.15 -8.65 -8.37
C PHE A 85 -6.28 -8.32 -7.16
N GLY A 86 -6.80 -8.56 -5.96
CA GLY A 86 -6.07 -8.37 -4.70
C GLY A 86 -5.94 -6.92 -4.21
N LEU A 87 -6.42 -5.94 -4.98
CA LEU A 87 -6.47 -4.53 -4.59
C LEU A 87 -7.84 -3.96 -4.90
N SER A 88 -8.32 -3.08 -4.04
CA SER A 88 -9.59 -2.38 -4.20
C SER A 88 -9.44 -0.93 -3.76
N TYR A 89 -10.06 -0.02 -4.49
CA TYR A 89 -10.30 1.34 -4.03
C TYR A 89 -11.33 1.32 -2.90
N ALA A 90 -11.06 2.12 -1.87
CA ALA A 90 -11.94 2.40 -0.75
C ALA A 90 -11.98 3.91 -0.53
N ILE A 91 -13.09 4.40 0.03
CA ILE A 91 -13.36 5.82 0.34
C ILE A 91 -13.49 5.94 1.86
#